data_AF-A0A929G5R3-F1
#
_entry.id   AF-A0A929G5R3-F1
#
_cell.length_a   1.000
_cell.length_b   1.000
_cell.length_c   1.000
_cell.angle_alpha   90.00
_cell.angle_beta   90.00
_cell.angle_gamma   90.00
#
_symmetry.space_group_name_H-M   'P 1'
#
loop_
_entity.id
_entity.type
_entity.pdbx_description
1 polymer ?
#
loop_
_entity_poly.entity_id
_entity_poly.type
_entity_poly.pdbx_seq_one_letter_code
_entity_poly.pdbx_strand_id
1 'polypeptide(L)'
;MFNIVEKRRWYFLFSATLIALSITAMVVSAMQFGQPMRLGIDFTGGSIFVLKFDQPVSEDDIRAVFVNYGLESAVVQPLGTPEERTWQVRTREVTANEVSNLLTTLEEQVGEIDRDALTFDTVEPAVGSEVARAAGLAILVAALIIVVFMWFSFRRVPHAFRYGVCTIAGMLHNLIIAFGFYALMGIVAGWEVDALFLTAILTVIGFSVQDVIVVFDRIRENIPKHKTEPYETVVNRSILETIHRSLATQLNAMFVMLAVIIFGGTTIRPFIATMLVGMVSETYSAIFIA
;
A
#
# COMPACT_ATOMS: atom_id res chain seq x y z
N MET A 1 -8.78 -35.24 3.03
CA MET A 1 -8.13 -34.10 3.71
C MET A 1 -7.22 -33.44 2.69
N PHE A 2 -7.30 -32.12 2.49
CA PHE A 2 -6.32 -31.42 1.65
C PHE A 2 -4.98 -31.40 2.39
N ASN A 3 -3.88 -31.80 1.75
CA ASN A 3 -2.55 -31.80 2.36
C ASN A 3 -1.77 -30.57 1.88
N ILE A 4 -1.96 -29.45 2.56
CA ILE A 4 -1.32 -28.17 2.28
C ILE A 4 0.17 -28.25 2.66
N VAL A 5 0.47 -28.76 3.85
CA VAL A 5 1.84 -28.80 4.40
C VAL A 5 2.80 -29.67 3.59
N GLU A 6 2.30 -30.75 2.96
CA GLU A 6 3.10 -31.63 2.09
C GLU A 6 3.56 -30.92 0.80
N LYS A 7 2.75 -29.97 0.30
CA LYS A 7 3.03 -29.24 -0.94
C LYS A 7 3.82 -27.94 -0.73
N ARG A 8 4.31 -27.66 0.49
CA ARG A 8 5.03 -26.43 0.87
C ARG A 8 6.14 -26.00 -0.09
N ARG A 9 6.84 -26.94 -0.72
CA ARG A 9 7.92 -26.62 -1.68
C ARG A 9 7.39 -25.86 -2.90
N TRP A 10 6.19 -26.19 -3.38
CA TRP A 10 5.55 -25.50 -4.48
C TRP A 10 5.12 -24.08 -4.08
N TYR A 11 4.62 -23.91 -2.86
CA TYR A 11 4.26 -22.59 -2.33
C TYR A 11 5.48 -21.70 -2.12
N PHE A 12 6.57 -22.24 -1.59
CA PHE A 12 7.84 -21.52 -1.48
C PHE A 12 8.44 -21.17 -2.84
N LEU A 13 8.34 -22.05 -3.83
CA LEU A 13 8.80 -21.76 -5.20
C LEU A 13 8.00 -20.63 -5.84
N PHE A 14 6.67 -20.67 -5.72
CA PHE A 14 5.79 -19.62 -6.22
C PHE A 14 6.10 -18.27 -5.55
N SER A 15 6.21 -18.27 -4.22
CA SER A 15 6.59 -17.10 -3.42
C SER A 15 7.96 -16.54 -3.82
N ALA A 16 8.97 -17.39 -3.99
CA ALA A 16 10.30 -16.98 -4.43
C ALA A 16 10.27 -16.35 -5.84
N THR A 17 9.42 -16.88 -6.73
CA THR A 17 9.23 -16.32 -8.07
C THR A 17 8.59 -14.93 -8.00
N LEU A 18 7.56 -14.75 -7.17
CA LEU A 18 6.94 -13.43 -6.96
C LEU A 18 7.93 -12.43 -6.38
N ILE A 19 8.72 -12.82 -5.37
CA ILE A 19 9.79 -11.98 -4.83
C ILE A 19 10.79 -11.59 -5.93
N ALA A 20 11.22 -12.55 -6.75
CA ALA A 20 12.17 -12.29 -7.83
C ALA A 20 11.61 -11.30 -8.87
N LEU A 21 10.32 -11.43 -9.24
CA LEU A 21 9.64 -10.48 -10.12
C LEU A 21 9.54 -9.09 -9.49
N SER A 22 9.17 -9.02 -8.21
CA SER A 22 9.10 -7.76 -7.46
C SER A 22 10.45 -7.04 -7.39
N ILE A 23 11.53 -7.78 -7.08
CA ILE A 23 12.89 -7.24 -7.07
C ILE A 23 13.30 -6.80 -8.48
N THR A 24 12.96 -7.57 -9.50
CA THR A 24 13.26 -7.20 -10.89
C THR A 24 12.55 -5.90 -11.28
N ALA A 25 11.27 -5.74 -10.94
CA ALA A 25 10.54 -4.50 -11.18
C ALA A 25 11.20 -3.29 -10.49
N MET A 26 11.62 -3.45 -9.23
CA MET A 26 12.34 -2.40 -8.50
C MET A 26 13.70 -2.08 -9.13
N VAL A 27 14.46 -3.09 -9.57
CA VAL A 27 15.75 -2.89 -10.26
C VAL A 27 15.55 -2.17 -11.60
N VAL A 28 14.55 -2.57 -12.39
CA VAL A 28 14.23 -1.91 -13.66
C VAL A 28 13.82 -0.45 -13.42
N SER A 29 12.98 -0.19 -12.40
CA SER A 29 12.65 1.19 -11.99
C SER A 29 13.90 1.97 -11.60
N ALA A 30 14.82 1.36 -10.85
CA ALA A 30 16.06 2.01 -10.43
C ALA A 30 16.97 2.35 -11.62
N MET A 31 17.04 1.48 -12.64
CA MET A 31 17.81 1.74 -13.85
C MET A 31 17.17 2.83 -14.72
N GLN A 32 15.84 2.91 -14.75
CA GLN A 32 15.10 3.87 -15.61
C GLN A 32 14.97 5.25 -14.97
N PHE A 33 14.71 5.31 -13.66
CA PHE A 33 14.36 6.53 -12.93
C PHE A 33 15.37 6.91 -11.84
N GLY A 34 16.46 6.14 -11.69
CA GLY A 34 17.47 6.35 -10.65
C GLY A 34 17.04 5.92 -9.24
N GLN A 35 15.81 5.42 -9.08
CA GLN A 35 15.23 5.04 -7.79
C GLN A 35 14.37 3.76 -7.91
N PRO A 36 14.38 2.87 -6.89
CA PRO A 36 13.66 1.59 -6.95
C PRO A 36 12.13 1.73 -7.03
N MET A 37 11.61 2.86 -6.58
CA MET A 37 10.23 3.31 -6.79
C MET A 37 10.28 4.80 -7.08
N ARG A 38 9.41 5.30 -7.96
CA ARG A 38 9.31 6.73 -8.26
C ARG A 38 8.77 7.46 -7.04
N LEU A 39 9.53 8.39 -6.48
CA LEU A 39 9.08 9.23 -5.39
C LEU A 39 8.18 10.35 -5.91
N GLY A 40 7.06 10.56 -5.23
CA GLY A 40 6.16 11.67 -5.50
C GLY A 40 6.59 12.95 -4.77
N ILE A 41 5.84 13.99 -5.08
CA ILE A 41 6.02 15.37 -4.63
C ILE A 41 6.04 15.54 -3.11
N ASP A 42 5.36 14.66 -2.38
CA ASP A 42 5.38 14.63 -0.91
C ASP A 42 6.80 14.35 -0.38
N PHE A 43 7.68 13.73 -1.20
CA PHE A 43 9.06 13.39 -0.85
C PHE A 43 10.11 14.20 -1.61
N THR A 44 9.81 14.57 -2.86
CA THR A 44 10.74 15.31 -3.73
C THR A 44 10.57 16.82 -3.63
N GLY A 45 9.56 17.31 -2.91
CA GLY A 45 9.12 18.69 -2.99
C GLY A 45 8.23 18.95 -4.21
N GLY A 46 7.52 20.08 -4.21
CA GLY A 46 6.55 20.38 -5.24
C GLY A 46 5.79 21.67 -5.01
N SER A 47 4.68 21.84 -5.72
CA SER A 47 3.78 22.97 -5.56
C SER A 47 2.36 22.51 -5.22
N ILE A 48 1.71 23.24 -4.32
CA ILE A 48 0.32 23.04 -3.91
C ILE A 48 -0.50 24.24 -4.38
N PHE A 49 -1.59 23.95 -5.07
CA PHE A 49 -2.61 24.90 -5.47
C PHE A 49 -3.88 24.62 -4.67
N VAL A 50 -4.52 25.66 -4.15
CA VAL A 50 -5.91 25.61 -3.68
C VAL A 50 -6.72 26.42 -4.67
N LEU A 51 -7.57 25.74 -5.43
CA LEU A 51 -8.37 26.29 -6.52
C LEU A 51 -9.83 26.23 -6.12
N LYS A 52 -10.53 27.36 -6.13
CA LYS A 52 -11.98 27.42 -5.93
C LYS A 52 -12.64 27.84 -7.22
N PHE A 53 -13.59 27.04 -7.69
CA PHE A 53 -14.30 27.29 -8.95
C PHE A 53 -15.71 27.82 -8.70
N ASP A 54 -16.15 28.73 -9.56
CA ASP A 54 -17.50 29.29 -9.49
C ASP A 54 -18.58 28.32 -9.98
N GLN A 55 -18.19 27.28 -10.71
CA GLN A 55 -19.08 26.23 -11.20
C GLN A 55 -18.67 24.84 -10.69
N PRO A 56 -19.58 23.86 -10.66
CA PRO A 56 -19.22 22.47 -10.39
C PRO A 56 -18.26 21.97 -11.48
N VAL A 57 -17.09 21.49 -11.07
CA VAL A 57 -16.05 20.95 -11.94
C VAL A 57 -15.69 19.54 -11.46
N SER A 58 -15.22 18.69 -12.38
CA SER A 58 -14.80 17.33 -12.03
C SER A 58 -13.29 17.25 -11.73
N GLU A 59 -12.89 16.27 -10.91
CA GLU A 59 -11.48 15.97 -10.62
C GLU A 59 -10.70 15.69 -11.91
N ASP A 60 -11.32 14.96 -12.84
CA ASP A 60 -10.68 14.51 -14.08
C ASP A 60 -10.46 15.69 -15.05
N ASP A 61 -11.38 16.65 -15.12
CA ASP A 61 -11.22 17.84 -15.97
C ASP A 61 -10.06 18.71 -15.47
N ILE A 62 -9.97 18.93 -14.16
CA ILE A 62 -8.85 19.66 -13.55
C ILE A 62 -7.55 18.91 -13.84
N ARG A 63 -7.50 17.60 -13.54
CA ARG A 63 -6.30 16.77 -13.75
C ARG A 63 -5.84 16.79 -15.21
N ALA A 64 -6.76 16.74 -16.17
CA ALA A 64 -6.43 16.74 -17.60
C ALA A 64 -5.63 17.99 -18.00
N VAL A 65 -5.96 19.17 -17.47
CA VAL A 65 -5.20 20.41 -17.75
C VAL A 65 -3.76 20.31 -17.25
N PHE A 66 -3.57 19.81 -16.01
CA PHE A 66 -2.23 19.62 -15.46
C PHE A 66 -1.42 18.60 -16.26
N VAL A 67 -2.03 17.48 -16.65
CA VAL A 67 -1.38 16.46 -17.50
C VAL A 67 -0.95 17.04 -18.85
N ASN A 68 -1.82 17.83 -19.50
CA ASN A 68 -1.51 18.50 -20.78
C ASN A 68 -0.34 19.50 -20.67
N TYR A 69 -0.11 20.04 -19.48
CA TYR A 69 1.04 20.91 -19.15
C TYR A 69 2.33 20.12 -18.79
N GLY A 70 2.33 18.80 -18.91
CA GLY A 70 3.47 17.95 -18.53
C GLY A 70 3.62 17.78 -17.02
N LEU A 71 2.51 17.92 -16.27
CA LEU A 71 2.41 17.64 -14.84
C LEU A 71 1.60 16.36 -14.63
N GLU A 72 2.09 15.25 -15.20
CA GLU A 72 1.41 13.95 -15.24
C GLU A 72 1.01 13.41 -13.85
N SER A 73 1.82 13.73 -12.85
CA SER A 73 1.68 13.25 -11.47
C SER A 73 0.83 14.17 -10.60
N ALA A 74 0.08 15.11 -11.18
CA ALA A 74 -0.78 16.00 -10.43
C ALA A 74 -1.83 15.22 -9.62
N VAL A 75 -1.89 15.47 -8.32
CA VAL A 75 -2.83 14.87 -7.37
C VAL A 75 -3.93 15.90 -7.12
N VAL A 76 -5.15 15.63 -7.58
CA VAL A 76 -6.30 16.52 -7.43
C VAL A 76 -7.23 15.93 -6.38
N GLN A 77 -7.58 16.70 -5.36
CA GLN A 77 -8.45 16.27 -4.27
C GLN A 77 -9.45 17.37 -3.91
N PRO A 78 -10.71 17.04 -3.61
CA PRO A 78 -11.65 18.03 -3.10
C PRO A 78 -11.21 18.53 -1.72
N LEU A 79 -11.37 19.82 -1.48
CA LEU A 79 -11.10 20.47 -0.22
C LEU A 79 -12.41 21.04 0.34
N GLY A 80 -12.83 20.55 1.50
CA GLY A 80 -14.10 20.95 2.10
C GLY A 80 -15.30 20.19 1.54
N THR A 81 -16.49 20.78 1.63
CA THR A 81 -17.73 20.18 1.14
C THR A 81 -17.88 20.32 -0.39
N PRO A 82 -18.64 19.45 -1.09
CA PRO A 82 -18.86 19.59 -2.53
C PRO A 82 -19.45 20.95 -2.96
N GLU A 83 -20.16 21.64 -2.04
CA GLU A 83 -20.76 22.95 -2.26
C GLU A 83 -19.72 24.08 -2.32
N GLU A 84 -18.61 23.92 -1.58
CA GLU A 84 -17.49 24.86 -1.53
C GLU A 84 -16.68 24.88 -2.84
N ARG A 85 -16.80 23.85 -3.69
CA ARG A 85 -16.16 23.76 -5.02
C ARG A 85 -14.66 24.07 -4.98
N THR A 86 -14.03 23.75 -3.85
CA THR A 86 -12.62 23.99 -3.62
C THR A 86 -11.85 22.69 -3.82
N TRP A 87 -10.71 22.77 -4.47
CA TRP A 87 -9.86 21.65 -4.84
C TRP A 87 -8.43 21.95 -4.45
N GLN A 88 -7.76 20.98 -3.85
CA GLN A 88 -6.32 20.99 -3.67
C GLN A 88 -5.67 20.23 -4.83
N VAL A 89 -4.77 20.88 -5.56
CA VAL A 89 -3.93 20.25 -6.57
C VAL A 89 -2.49 20.26 -6.12
N ARG A 90 -1.85 19.10 -6.08
CA ARG A 90 -0.43 18.99 -5.75
C ARG A 90 0.32 18.49 -6.97
N THR A 91 1.46 19.10 -7.29
CA THR A 91 2.27 18.79 -8.47
C THR A 91 3.76 18.94 -8.17
N ARG A 92 4.63 18.49 -9.07
CA ARG A 92 6.06 18.84 -9.05
C ARG A 92 6.21 20.36 -9.05
N GLU A 93 7.38 20.84 -8.65
CA GLU A 93 7.67 22.28 -8.57
C GLU A 93 7.32 22.97 -9.91
N VAL A 94 6.51 24.01 -9.81
CA VAL A 94 6.10 24.87 -10.92
C VAL A 94 6.64 26.26 -10.67
N THR A 95 7.26 26.85 -11.68
CA THR A 95 7.81 28.20 -11.57
C THR A 95 6.70 29.25 -11.57
N ALA A 96 6.91 30.40 -10.92
CA ALA A 96 5.91 31.48 -10.88
C ALA A 96 5.43 31.95 -12.28
N ASN A 97 6.30 31.85 -13.30
CA ASN A 97 5.97 32.21 -14.67
C ASN A 97 5.03 31.19 -15.33
N GLU A 98 5.15 29.90 -14.99
CA GLU A 98 4.29 28.84 -15.50
C GLU A 98 2.91 28.88 -14.83
N VAL A 99 2.82 29.31 -13.57
CA VAL A 99 1.57 29.40 -12.80
C VAL A 99 0.54 30.27 -13.51
N SER A 100 0.91 31.45 -14.00
CA SER A 100 -0.05 32.37 -14.64
C SER A 100 -0.68 31.74 -15.89
N ASN A 101 0.12 31.09 -16.73
CA ASN A 101 -0.37 30.46 -17.96
C ASN A 101 -1.23 29.23 -17.65
N LEU A 102 -0.86 28.47 -16.62
CA LEU A 102 -1.63 27.32 -16.14
C LEU A 102 -3.01 27.76 -15.64
N LEU A 103 -3.08 28.81 -14.82
CA LEU A 103 -4.35 29.35 -14.31
C LEU A 103 -5.26 29.85 -15.43
N THR A 104 -4.72 30.56 -16.42
CA THR A 104 -5.48 30.97 -17.60
C THR A 104 -6.03 29.77 -18.37
N THR A 105 -5.22 28.72 -18.53
CA THR A 105 -5.66 27.49 -19.22
C THR A 105 -6.77 26.78 -18.44
N LEU A 106 -6.68 26.75 -17.10
CA LEU A 106 -7.74 26.20 -16.24
C LEU A 106 -9.05 27.01 -16.35
N GLU A 107 -8.96 28.34 -16.36
CA GLU A 107 -10.11 29.22 -16.55
C GLU A 107 -10.79 28.99 -17.92
N GLU A 108 -10.00 28.80 -18.98
CA GLU A 108 -10.49 28.55 -20.34
C GLU A 108 -11.11 27.16 -20.54
N GLN A 109 -10.51 26.11 -19.95
CA GLN A 109 -10.88 24.71 -20.22
C GLN A 109 -11.82 24.10 -19.17
N VAL A 110 -11.79 24.59 -17.93
CA VAL A 110 -12.49 23.97 -16.80
C VAL A 110 -13.54 24.90 -16.20
N GLY A 111 -13.17 26.16 -15.93
CA GLY A 111 -14.10 27.18 -15.43
C GLY A 111 -13.44 28.31 -14.66
N GLU A 112 -14.19 29.39 -14.44
CA GLU A 112 -13.71 30.56 -13.70
C GLU A 112 -13.26 30.20 -12.28
N ILE A 113 -12.08 30.71 -11.91
CA ILE A 113 -11.43 30.52 -10.61
C ILE A 113 -11.59 31.78 -9.77
N ASP A 114 -12.04 31.61 -8.54
CA ASP A 114 -12.04 32.66 -7.52
C ASP A 114 -10.58 32.97 -7.12
N ARG A 115 -10.01 34.03 -7.72
CA ARG A 115 -8.62 34.42 -7.51
C ARG A 115 -8.33 34.95 -6.10
N ASP A 116 -9.35 35.36 -5.34
CA ASP A 116 -9.18 35.78 -3.94
C ASP A 116 -9.03 34.55 -3.01
N ALA A 117 -9.58 33.40 -3.41
CA ALA A 117 -9.44 32.13 -2.71
C ALA A 117 -8.26 31.26 -3.21
N LEU A 118 -7.54 31.72 -4.25
CA LEU A 118 -6.39 31.01 -4.81
C LEU A 118 -5.20 31.06 -3.85
N THR A 119 -4.72 29.88 -3.45
CA THR A 119 -3.44 29.73 -2.75
C THR A 119 -2.46 28.97 -3.62
N PHE A 120 -1.22 29.45 -3.69
CA PHE A 120 -0.10 28.75 -4.32
C PHE A 120 1.08 28.71 -3.35
N ASP A 121 1.40 27.50 -2.90
CA ASP A 121 2.49 27.23 -1.97
C ASP A 121 3.52 26.29 -2.60
N THR A 122 4.78 26.39 -2.18
CA THR A 122 5.84 25.47 -2.55
C THR A 122 6.22 24.61 -1.36
N VAL A 123 6.30 23.30 -1.55
CA VAL A 123 6.71 22.32 -0.54
C VAL A 123 8.18 21.99 -0.76
N GLU A 124 8.99 22.20 0.28
CA GLU A 124 10.41 21.90 0.21
C GLU A 124 10.70 20.39 0.37
N PRO A 125 11.68 19.84 -0.36
CA PRO A 125 12.07 18.43 -0.28
C PRO A 125 12.51 17.98 1.14
N ALA A 126 12.96 18.91 1.98
CA ALA A 126 13.42 18.62 3.34
C ALA A 126 12.34 17.94 4.20
N VAL A 127 11.08 18.39 4.07
CA VAL A 127 9.93 17.83 4.79
C VAL A 127 9.72 16.37 4.39
N GLY A 128 9.81 16.07 3.10
CA GLY A 128 9.69 14.73 2.55
C GLY A 128 10.71 13.75 3.11
N SER A 129 11.97 14.18 3.20
CA SER A 129 13.05 13.35 3.77
C SER A 129 12.84 13.01 5.24
N GLU A 130 12.25 13.93 6.02
CA GLU A 130 11.95 13.71 7.44
C GLU A 130 10.76 12.77 7.61
N VAL A 131 9.71 12.93 6.80
CA VAL A 131 8.55 12.02 6.76
C VAL A 131 8.99 10.59 6.41
N ALA A 132 9.84 10.42 5.40
CA ALA A 132 10.35 9.12 5.01
C ALA A 132 11.16 8.44 6.14
N ARG A 133 12.01 9.20 6.85
CA ARG A 133 12.76 8.70 8.02
C ARG A 133 11.83 8.31 9.16
N ALA A 134 10.85 9.14 9.49
CA ALA A 134 9.86 8.86 10.52
C ALA A 134 9.05 7.60 10.20
N ALA A 135 8.60 7.44 8.95
CA ALA A 135 7.90 6.25 8.51
C ALA A 135 8.78 4.98 8.58
N GLY A 136 10.04 5.06 8.17
CA GLY A 136 11.00 3.96 8.29
C GLY A 136 11.22 3.54 9.74
N LEU A 137 11.35 4.51 10.66
CA LEU A 137 11.45 4.25 12.10
C LEU A 137 10.16 3.60 12.65
N ALA A 138 8.99 4.09 12.26
CA ALA A 138 7.71 3.54 12.67
C ALA A 138 7.54 2.07 12.26
N ILE A 139 7.93 1.72 11.02
CA ILE A 139 7.91 0.34 10.51
C ILE A 139 8.85 -0.55 11.34
N LEU A 140 10.07 -0.08 11.63
CA LEU A 140 11.05 -0.83 12.42
C LEU A 140 10.55 -1.08 13.86
N VAL A 141 10.00 -0.06 14.51
CA VAL A 141 9.44 -0.15 15.86
C VAL A 141 8.23 -1.09 15.88
N ALA A 142 7.33 -0.98 14.90
CA ALA A 142 6.18 -1.88 14.77
C ALA A 142 6.61 -3.34 14.60
N ALA A 143 7.60 -3.60 13.73
CA ALA A 143 8.16 -4.93 13.55
C ALA A 143 8.71 -5.51 14.86
N LEU A 144 9.46 -4.72 15.65
CA LEU A 144 10.00 -5.16 16.93
C LEU A 144 8.89 -5.48 17.95
N ILE A 145 7.86 -4.63 18.04
CA ILE A 145 6.70 -4.84 18.91
C ILE A 145 5.98 -6.14 18.53
N ILE A 146 5.76 -6.39 17.24
CA ILE A 146 5.13 -7.62 16.75
C ILE A 146 5.95 -8.85 17.17
N VAL A 147 7.27 -8.83 17.03
CA VAL A 147 8.12 -9.96 17.43
C VAL A 147 8.02 -10.25 18.92
N VAL A 148 8.13 -9.22 19.75
CA VAL A 148 8.03 -9.35 21.21
C VAL A 148 6.66 -9.87 21.60
N PHE A 149 5.60 -9.33 21.00
CA PHE A 149 4.23 -9.77 21.22
C PHE A 149 4.05 -11.25 20.83
N MET A 150 4.52 -11.66 19.64
CA MET A 150 4.40 -13.04 19.17
C MET A 150 5.19 -14.00 20.07
N TRP A 151 6.42 -13.65 20.42
CA TRP A 151 7.23 -14.46 21.33
C TRP A 151 6.55 -14.63 22.69
N PHE A 152 6.02 -13.55 23.27
CA PHE A 152 5.31 -13.60 24.55
C PHE A 152 4.00 -14.39 24.48
N SER A 153 3.21 -14.20 23.42
CA SER A 153 1.93 -14.87 23.21
C SER A 153 2.10 -16.38 23.02
N PHE A 154 3.11 -16.79 22.23
CA PHE A 154 3.36 -18.18 21.86
C PHE A 154 4.41 -18.89 22.72
N ARG A 155 4.86 -18.28 23.84
CA ARG A 155 5.89 -18.82 24.75
C ARG A 155 5.65 -20.25 25.28
N ARG A 156 4.40 -20.72 25.27
CA ARG A 156 4.00 -22.06 25.74
C ARG A 156 4.07 -23.13 24.65
N VAL A 157 4.36 -22.76 23.41
CA VAL A 157 4.49 -23.66 22.25
C VAL A 157 5.97 -24.05 22.08
N PRO A 158 6.30 -25.29 21.68
CA PRO A 158 7.67 -25.66 21.34
C PRO A 158 8.25 -24.71 20.29
N HIS A 159 9.47 -24.23 20.53
CA HIS A 159 10.15 -23.29 19.63
C HIS A 159 9.38 -21.99 19.36
N ALA A 160 8.81 -21.36 20.39
CA ALA A 160 8.08 -20.09 20.30
C ALA A 160 8.78 -18.98 19.49
N PHE A 161 10.12 -18.93 19.50
CA PHE A 161 10.90 -17.99 18.68
C PHE A 161 10.66 -18.16 17.18
N ARG A 162 10.45 -19.40 16.69
CA ARG A 162 10.19 -19.68 15.26
C ARG A 162 8.91 -19.02 14.78
N TYR A 163 7.87 -18.96 15.62
CA TYR A 163 6.61 -18.31 15.29
C TYR A 163 6.83 -16.81 15.04
N GLY A 164 7.58 -16.13 15.91
CA GLY A 164 7.94 -14.73 15.70
C GLY A 164 8.74 -14.50 14.41
N VAL A 165 9.74 -15.34 14.14
CA VAL A 165 10.54 -15.26 12.90
C VAL A 165 9.69 -15.50 11.66
N CYS A 166 8.79 -16.50 11.66
CA CYS A 166 7.87 -16.75 10.55
C CYS A 166 6.94 -15.55 10.30
N THR A 167 6.43 -14.89 11.35
CA THR A 167 5.61 -13.69 11.21
C THR A 167 6.38 -12.54 10.56
N ILE A 168 7.61 -12.27 10.98
CA ILE A 168 8.45 -11.24 10.33
C ILE A 168 8.72 -11.62 8.88
N ALA A 169 9.08 -12.88 8.62
CA ALA A 169 9.42 -13.34 7.28
C ALA A 169 8.22 -13.21 6.33
N GLY A 170 7.01 -13.58 6.78
CA GLY A 170 5.77 -13.39 6.04
C GLY A 170 5.45 -11.91 5.79
N MET A 171 5.64 -11.07 6.81
CA MET A 171 5.46 -9.62 6.67
C MET A 171 6.44 -9.01 5.65
N LEU A 172 7.73 -9.37 5.71
CA LEU A 172 8.74 -8.93 4.74
C LEU A 172 8.41 -9.41 3.33
N HIS A 173 7.95 -10.66 3.19
CA HIS A 173 7.46 -11.18 1.92
C HIS A 173 6.33 -10.31 1.35
N ASN A 174 5.33 -9.97 2.17
CA ASN A 174 4.21 -9.14 1.72
C ASN A 174 4.64 -7.72 1.36
N LEU A 175 5.58 -7.14 2.11
CA LEU A 175 6.16 -5.83 1.82
C LEU A 175 6.93 -5.82 0.49
N ILE A 176 7.75 -6.84 0.23
CA ILE A 176 8.49 -6.95 -1.04
C ILE A 176 7.52 -7.07 -2.22
N ILE A 177 6.44 -7.85 -2.06
CA ILE A 177 5.42 -7.97 -3.10
C ILE A 177 4.70 -6.64 -3.32
N ALA A 178 4.28 -5.94 -2.27
CA ALA A 178 3.65 -4.63 -2.38
C ALA A 178 4.57 -3.59 -3.03
N PHE A 179 5.84 -3.52 -2.63
CA PHE A 179 6.84 -2.62 -3.22
C PHE A 179 7.12 -2.94 -4.68
N GLY A 180 7.27 -4.23 -5.03
CA GLY A 180 7.48 -4.64 -6.41
C GLY A 180 6.29 -4.37 -7.32
N PHE A 181 5.06 -4.57 -6.81
CA PHE A 181 3.84 -4.18 -7.51
C PHE A 181 3.80 -2.68 -7.74
N TYR A 182 4.12 -1.88 -6.72
CA TYR A 182 4.11 -0.43 -6.86
C TYR A 182 5.19 0.07 -7.82
N ALA A 183 6.40 -0.50 -7.77
CA ALA A 183 7.46 -0.23 -8.73
C ALA A 183 7.05 -0.56 -10.17
N LEU A 184 6.39 -1.70 -10.37
CA LEU A 184 5.85 -2.09 -11.68
C LEU A 184 4.81 -1.07 -12.17
N MET A 185 3.90 -0.64 -11.30
CA MET A 185 2.91 0.38 -11.65
C MET A 185 3.54 1.77 -11.86
N GLY A 186 4.67 2.07 -11.23
CA GLY A 186 5.48 3.25 -11.51
C GLY A 186 6.05 3.26 -12.94
N ILE A 187 6.41 2.09 -13.47
CA ILE A 187 6.89 1.90 -14.85
C ILE A 187 5.71 1.94 -15.84
N VAL A 188 4.64 1.20 -15.57
CA VAL A 188 3.54 0.96 -16.53
C VAL A 188 2.49 2.07 -16.52
N ALA A 189 2.18 2.60 -15.34
CA ALA A 189 1.08 3.54 -15.13
C ALA A 189 1.52 4.88 -14.52
N GLY A 190 2.83 5.09 -14.37
CA GLY A 190 3.39 6.35 -13.87
C GLY A 190 3.11 6.64 -12.40
N TRP A 191 2.79 5.62 -11.59
CA TRP A 191 2.51 5.83 -10.16
C TRP A 191 3.74 6.31 -9.39
N GLU A 192 3.50 7.21 -8.44
CA GLU A 192 4.52 7.82 -7.60
C GLU A 192 4.18 7.63 -6.13
N VAL A 193 5.21 7.34 -5.33
CA VAL A 193 5.08 7.13 -3.89
C VAL A 193 4.70 8.44 -3.23
N ASP A 194 3.50 8.49 -2.64
CA ASP A 194 2.96 9.62 -1.90
C ASP A 194 2.69 9.23 -0.43
N ALA A 195 2.13 10.14 0.37
CA ALA A 195 1.77 9.85 1.75
C ALA A 195 0.69 8.75 1.88
N LEU A 196 -0.20 8.60 0.90
CA LEU A 196 -1.21 7.54 0.89
C LEU A 196 -0.55 6.17 0.70
N PHE A 197 0.48 6.05 -0.14
CA PHE A 197 1.26 4.83 -0.26
C PHE A 197 1.85 4.38 1.09
N LEU A 198 2.46 5.29 1.86
CA LEU A 198 2.95 4.98 3.21
C LEU A 198 1.84 4.42 4.10
N THR A 199 0.66 5.03 4.02
CA THR A 199 -0.52 4.60 4.77
C THR A 199 -0.97 3.20 4.34
N ALA A 200 -0.95 2.89 3.04
CA ALA A 200 -1.26 1.55 2.53
C ALA A 200 -0.27 0.52 3.08
N ILE A 201 1.03 0.83 3.08
CA ILE A 201 2.07 -0.08 3.56
C ILE A 201 1.96 -0.36 5.06
N LEU A 202 1.74 0.68 5.87
CA LEU A 202 1.47 0.52 7.31
C LEU A 202 0.23 -0.34 7.56
N THR A 203 -0.80 -0.15 6.73
CA THR A 203 -2.04 -0.94 6.79
C THR A 203 -1.78 -2.42 6.45
N VAL A 204 -1.02 -2.69 5.39
CA VAL A 204 -0.60 -4.04 4.98
C VAL A 204 0.22 -4.71 6.08
N ILE A 205 1.09 -3.98 6.77
CA ILE A 205 1.84 -4.50 7.93
C ILE A 205 0.88 -4.91 9.06
N GLY A 206 -0.06 -4.03 9.41
CA GLY A 206 -1.03 -4.28 10.47
C GLY A 206 -1.89 -5.51 10.20
N PHE A 207 -2.43 -5.63 8.98
CA PHE A 207 -3.23 -6.78 8.59
C PHE A 207 -2.38 -8.04 8.41
N SER A 208 -1.14 -7.96 7.90
CA SER A 208 -0.25 -9.13 7.68
C SER A 208 -0.07 -10.04 8.89
N VAL A 209 -0.25 -9.52 10.10
CA VAL A 209 -0.10 -10.28 11.35
C VAL A 209 -1.42 -10.93 11.78
N GLN A 210 -2.58 -10.40 11.38
CA GLN A 210 -3.90 -10.81 11.83
C GLN A 210 -4.19 -12.28 11.53
N ASP A 211 -4.08 -12.70 10.28
CA ASP A 211 -4.36 -14.09 9.90
C ASP A 211 -3.29 -15.07 10.41
N VAL A 212 -2.04 -14.63 10.47
CA VAL A 212 -0.93 -15.41 11.05
C VAL A 212 -1.21 -15.72 12.53
N ILE A 213 -1.69 -14.75 13.31
CA ILE A 213 -2.08 -14.97 14.71
C ILE A 213 -3.19 -16.01 14.81
N VAL A 214 -4.22 -15.93 13.97
CA VAL A 214 -5.37 -16.86 14.02
C VAL A 214 -4.91 -18.29 13.71
N VAL A 215 -4.11 -18.49 12.67
CA VAL A 215 -3.54 -19.80 12.32
C VAL A 215 -2.66 -20.31 13.45
N PHE A 216 -1.76 -19.48 13.97
CA PHE A 216 -0.83 -19.88 15.03
C PHE A 216 -1.53 -20.20 16.35
N ASP A 217 -2.57 -19.45 16.71
CA ASP A 217 -3.37 -19.73 17.90
C ASP A 217 -4.09 -21.08 17.76
N ARG A 218 -4.62 -21.38 16.57
CA ARG A 218 -5.22 -22.69 16.33
C ARG A 218 -4.22 -23.83 16.35
N ILE A 219 -2.99 -23.63 15.86
CA ILE A 219 -1.89 -24.60 15.99
C ILE A 219 -1.57 -24.83 17.46
N ARG A 220 -1.43 -23.74 18.23
CA ARG A 220 -1.18 -23.79 19.68
C ARG A 220 -2.28 -24.56 20.43
N GLU A 221 -3.53 -24.37 20.06
CA GLU A 221 -4.68 -25.05 20.67
C GLU A 221 -4.70 -26.55 20.35
N ASN A 222 -4.30 -26.94 19.13
CA ASN A 222 -4.38 -28.32 18.66
C ASN A 222 -3.18 -29.19 19.07
N ILE A 223 -1.99 -28.61 19.26
CA ILE A 223 -0.79 -29.34 19.73
C ILE A 223 -1.06 -30.19 21.00
N PRO A 224 -1.64 -29.65 22.09
CA PRO A 224 -1.88 -30.45 23.29
C PRO A 224 -3.02 -31.47 23.13
N LYS A 225 -3.93 -31.28 22.16
CA LYS A 225 -5.05 -32.18 21.88
C LYS A 225 -4.64 -33.40 21.03
N HIS A 226 -3.61 -33.25 20.20
CA HIS A 226 -3.19 -34.25 19.20
C HIS A 226 -1.72 -34.66 19.38
N LYS A 227 -1.29 -34.94 20.62
CA LYS A 227 0.12 -35.20 20.97
C LYS A 227 0.77 -36.39 20.25
N THR A 228 -0.02 -37.35 19.78
CA THR A 228 0.46 -38.55 19.09
C THR A 228 0.50 -38.39 17.57
N GLU A 229 -0.07 -37.30 17.03
CA GLU A 229 -0.08 -37.04 15.59
C GLU A 229 1.21 -36.31 15.16
N PRO A 230 1.72 -36.55 13.94
CA PRO A 230 2.83 -35.76 13.39
C PRO A 230 2.49 -34.27 13.38
N TYR A 231 3.46 -33.41 13.70
CA TYR A 231 3.28 -31.96 13.74
C TYR A 231 2.68 -31.39 12.45
N GLU A 232 3.13 -31.89 11.29
CA GLU A 232 2.62 -31.49 9.96
C GLU A 232 1.11 -31.77 9.80
N THR A 233 0.61 -32.86 10.38
CA THR A 233 -0.82 -33.21 10.37
C THR A 233 -1.63 -32.25 11.24
N VAL A 234 -1.09 -31.91 12.42
CA VAL A 234 -1.71 -30.94 13.33
C VAL A 234 -1.79 -29.55 12.70
N VAL A 235 -0.70 -29.08 12.07
CA VAL A 235 -0.67 -27.80 11.34
C VAL A 235 -1.68 -27.79 10.21
N ASN A 236 -1.70 -28.85 9.39
CA ASN A 236 -2.64 -28.95 8.28
C ASN A 236 -4.11 -28.92 8.75
N ARG A 237 -4.42 -29.57 9.87
CA ARG A 237 -5.74 -29.51 10.50
C ARG A 237 -6.07 -28.08 10.95
N SER A 238 -5.14 -27.44 11.67
CA SER A 238 -5.34 -26.07 12.16
C SER A 238 -5.60 -25.07 11.03
N ILE A 239 -4.88 -25.17 9.91
CA ILE A 239 -5.12 -24.33 8.73
C ILE A 239 -6.53 -24.55 8.16
N LEU A 240 -6.95 -25.80 8.01
CA LEU A 240 -8.28 -26.12 7.46
C LEU A 240 -9.43 -25.65 8.38
N GLU A 241 -9.21 -25.61 9.68
CA GLU A 241 -10.21 -25.11 10.65
C GLU A 241 -10.34 -23.59 10.62
N THR A 242 -9.27 -22.85 10.29
CA THR A 242 -9.28 -21.38 10.25
C THR A 242 -9.55 -20.79 8.87
N ILE A 243 -9.34 -21.55 7.79
CA ILE A 243 -9.38 -21.05 6.41
C ILE A 243 -10.69 -20.34 6.06
N HIS A 244 -11.84 -20.85 6.51
CA HIS A 244 -13.14 -20.24 6.22
C HIS A 244 -13.26 -18.84 6.84
N ARG A 245 -12.81 -18.68 8.08
CA ARG A 245 -12.85 -17.39 8.78
C ARG A 245 -11.92 -16.37 8.13
N SER A 246 -10.68 -16.78 7.81
CA SER A 246 -9.70 -15.91 7.17
C SER A 246 -10.20 -15.46 5.80
N LEU A 247 -10.62 -16.40 4.93
CA LEU A 247 -11.16 -16.05 3.62
C LEU A 247 -12.39 -15.15 3.69
N ALA A 248 -13.33 -15.41 4.61
CA ALA A 248 -14.52 -14.57 4.75
C ALA A 248 -14.21 -13.13 5.14
N THR A 249 -13.26 -12.94 6.07
CA THR A 249 -12.81 -11.60 6.49
C THR A 249 -12.14 -10.86 5.34
N GLN A 250 -11.23 -11.55 4.64
CA GLN A 250 -10.39 -10.96 3.60
C GLN A 250 -11.20 -10.64 2.34
N LEU A 251 -12.04 -11.57 1.86
CA LEU A 251 -12.84 -11.39 0.66
C LEU A 251 -13.81 -10.22 0.77
N ASN A 252 -14.45 -10.01 1.92
CA ASN A 252 -15.34 -8.87 2.12
C ASN A 252 -14.63 -7.53 1.90
N ALA A 253 -13.43 -7.36 2.48
CA ALA A 253 -12.64 -6.16 2.28
C ALA A 253 -12.12 -6.04 0.85
N MET A 254 -11.67 -7.15 0.23
CA MET A 254 -11.23 -7.17 -1.16
C MET A 254 -12.32 -6.75 -2.13
N PHE A 255 -13.58 -7.16 -1.92
CA PHE A 255 -14.71 -6.73 -2.76
C PHE A 255 -14.97 -5.23 -2.66
N VAL A 256 -14.88 -4.65 -1.45
CA VAL A 256 -15.00 -3.21 -1.26
C VAL A 256 -13.85 -2.47 -1.96
N MET A 257 -12.61 -2.93 -1.78
CA MET A 257 -11.45 -2.33 -2.45
C MET A 257 -11.57 -2.41 -3.97
N LEU A 258 -12.04 -3.53 -4.52
CA LEU A 258 -12.26 -3.69 -5.95
C LEU A 258 -13.32 -2.71 -6.48
N ALA A 259 -14.42 -2.52 -5.74
CA ALA A 259 -15.43 -1.52 -6.09
C ALA A 259 -14.82 -0.11 -6.10
N VAL A 260 -14.00 0.25 -5.11
CA VAL A 260 -13.33 1.56 -5.06
C VAL A 260 -12.28 1.71 -6.18
N ILE A 261 -11.60 0.63 -6.59
CA ILE A 261 -10.66 0.69 -7.73
C ILE A 261 -11.39 0.95 -9.06
N ILE A 262 -12.60 0.40 -9.22
CA ILE A 262 -13.38 0.52 -10.46
C ILE A 262 -14.16 1.83 -10.51
N PHE A 263 -14.76 2.24 -9.38
CA PHE A 263 -15.69 3.36 -9.31
C PHE A 263 -15.15 4.58 -8.56
N GLY A 264 -13.97 4.48 -7.94
CA GLY A 264 -13.31 5.59 -7.25
C GLY A 264 -12.51 6.48 -8.20
N GLY A 265 -11.93 7.54 -7.63
CA GLY A 265 -11.11 8.51 -8.37
C GLY A 265 -9.73 8.00 -8.76
N THR A 266 -9.16 8.62 -9.80
CA THR A 266 -7.82 8.29 -10.31
C THR A 266 -6.73 8.51 -9.25
N THR A 267 -6.92 9.49 -8.37
CA THR A 267 -5.98 9.84 -7.30
C THR A 267 -5.89 8.80 -6.18
N ILE A 268 -6.99 8.15 -5.81
CA ILE A 268 -7.01 7.15 -4.72
C ILE A 268 -6.72 5.73 -5.21
N ARG A 269 -6.76 5.52 -6.53
CA ARG A 269 -6.61 4.19 -7.13
C ARG A 269 -5.26 3.54 -6.81
N PRO A 270 -4.09 4.24 -6.85
CA PRO A 270 -2.80 3.65 -6.45
C PRO A 270 -2.81 3.15 -5.02
N PHE A 271 -3.39 3.93 -4.10
CA PHE A 271 -3.51 3.60 -2.69
C PHE A 271 -4.32 2.31 -2.47
N ILE A 272 -5.54 2.24 -3.00
CA ILE A 272 -6.44 1.09 -2.80
C ILE A 272 -5.92 -0.15 -3.51
N ALA A 273 -5.34 -0.01 -4.70
CA ALA A 273 -4.74 -1.14 -5.42
C ALA A 273 -3.55 -1.74 -4.67
N THR A 274 -2.72 -0.91 -4.04
CA THR A 274 -1.61 -1.37 -3.21
C THR A 274 -2.11 -2.15 -1.99
N MET A 275 -3.15 -1.64 -1.33
CA MET A 275 -3.80 -2.37 -0.22
C MET A 275 -4.37 -3.71 -0.67
N LEU A 276 -5.05 -3.75 -1.82
CA LEU A 276 -5.62 -4.98 -2.37
C LEU A 276 -4.55 -6.04 -2.64
N VAL A 277 -3.45 -5.66 -3.31
CA VAL A 277 -2.33 -6.58 -3.58
C VAL A 277 -1.68 -7.05 -2.28
N GLY A 278 -1.47 -6.15 -1.32
CA GLY A 278 -0.95 -6.50 -0.01
C GLY A 278 -1.84 -7.50 0.72
N MET A 279 -3.16 -7.30 0.69
CA MET A 279 -4.15 -8.17 1.34
C MET A 279 -4.23 -9.56 0.68
N VAL A 280 -4.10 -9.62 -0.65
CA VAL A 280 -4.03 -10.89 -1.40
C VAL A 280 -2.74 -11.64 -1.03
N SER A 281 -1.60 -10.93 -1.00
CA SER A 281 -0.32 -11.50 -0.59
C SER A 281 -0.35 -11.99 0.86
N GLU A 282 -0.96 -11.23 1.77
CA GLU A 282 -1.15 -11.58 3.16
C GLU A 282 -1.91 -12.90 3.29
N THR A 283 -3.10 -12.97 2.69
CA THR A 283 -3.97 -14.15 2.79
C THR A 283 -3.21 -15.40 2.32
N TYR A 284 -2.45 -15.27 1.23
CA TYR A 284 -1.58 -16.33 0.73
C TYR A 284 -0.45 -16.67 1.71
N SER A 285 0.30 -15.67 2.18
CA SER A 285 1.46 -15.86 3.05
C SER A 285 1.10 -16.50 4.40
N ALA A 286 -0.03 -16.12 4.99
CA ALA A 286 -0.48 -16.63 6.28
C ALA A 286 -0.88 -18.11 6.22
N ILE A 287 -1.40 -18.57 5.08
CA ILE A 287 -1.90 -19.94 4.91
C ILE A 287 -0.81 -20.88 4.38
N PHE A 288 0.04 -20.40 3.46
CA PHE A 288 0.93 -21.26 2.68
C PHE A 288 2.42 -21.07 2.99
N ILE A 289 2.80 -20.01 3.70
CA ILE A 289 4.21 -19.65 3.94
C ILE A 289 4.58 -19.67 5.43
N ALA A 290 3.81 -18.99 6.29
CA ALA A 290 4.08 -18.82 7.72
C ALA A 290 3.86 -20.10 8.54
#